data_AF-A0ABD3U216-F1
#
_entry.id   AF-A0ABD3U216-F1
#
_cell.length_a   1.000
_cell.length_b   1.000
_cell.length_c   1.000
_cell.angle_alpha   90.00
_cell.angle_beta   90.00
_cell.angle_gamma   90.00
#
_symmetry.space_group_name_H-M   'P 1'
#
loop_
_entity.id
_entity.type
_entity.pdbx_description
1 polymer ?
#
loop_
_entity_poly.entity_id
_entity_poly.type
_entity_poly.pdbx_seq_one_letter_code
_entity_poly.pdbx_strand_id
1 'polypeptide(L)'
;MFTIQVWSNDKYESVEHRAVVNSEKERFSIPYFFNPAHCTWVEPLEELINEHNPAKYKGYNWGKFFAARNRGNFKKLDVENIQISHFRI
;
A
#
# COMPACT_ATOMS: atom_id res chain seq x y z
N MET A 1 4.33 -2.06 -3.75
CA MET A 1 4.08 -2.53 -2.37
C MET A 1 3.85 -1.31 -1.51
N PHE A 2 2.61 -1.10 -1.05
CA PHE A 2 2.17 0.17 -0.45
C PHE A 2 2.96 0.58 0.80
N THR A 3 3.40 -0.39 1.60
CA THR A 3 4.10 -0.15 2.86
C THR A 3 5.49 0.46 2.68
N ILE A 4 6.25 0.01 1.68
CA ILE A 4 7.62 0.51 1.42
C ILE A 4 7.59 1.99 1.04
N GLN A 5 6.60 2.43 0.26
CA GLN A 5 6.48 3.83 -0.13
C GLN A 5 6.26 4.74 1.08
N VAL A 6 5.41 4.32 2.02
CA VAL A 6 5.17 5.06 3.26
C VAL A 6 6.40 5.07 4.16
N TRP A 7 6.99 3.90 4.45
CA TRP A 7 8.20 3.80 5.27
C TRP A 7 9.37 4.60 4.70
N SER A 8 9.54 4.57 3.38
CA SER A 8 10.61 5.29 2.69
C SER A 8 10.34 6.77 2.46
N ASN A 9 9.19 7.28 2.91
CA ASN A 9 8.77 8.67 2.74
C ASN A 9 8.82 9.15 1.27
N ASP A 10 8.25 8.34 0.35
CA ASP A 10 8.28 8.50 -1.12
C ASP A 10 9.66 8.31 -1.78
N LYS A 11 10.70 7.84 -1.08
CA LYS A 11 11.99 7.52 -1.74
C LYS A 11 11.87 6.33 -2.69
N TYR A 12 10.98 5.39 -2.39
CA TYR A 12 10.63 4.28 -3.27
C TYR A 12 9.14 4.31 -3.60
N GLU A 13 8.81 4.51 -4.87
CA GLU A 13 7.41 4.57 -5.31
C GLU A 13 6.82 3.18 -5.56
N SER A 14 5.57 2.99 -5.14
CA SER A 14 4.83 1.76 -5.42
C SER A 14 4.28 1.80 -6.84
N VAL A 15 4.82 0.93 -7.70
CA VAL A 15 4.42 0.83 -9.11
C VAL A 15 2.98 0.30 -9.27
N GLU A 16 2.19 1.01 -10.09
CA GLU A 16 0.94 0.50 -10.62
C GLU A 16 1.21 -0.58 -11.69
N HIS A 17 0.54 -1.72 -11.56
CA HIS A 17 0.74 -2.85 -12.46
C HIS A 17 -0.59 -3.47 -12.86
N ARG A 18 -0.66 -3.96 -14.11
CA ARG A 18 -1.81 -4.66 -14.68
C ARG A 18 -1.34 -5.93 -15.37
N ALA A 19 -2.07 -7.03 -15.20
CA ALA A 19 -1.93 -8.21 -16.03
C ALA A 19 -3.01 -8.20 -17.13
N VAL A 20 -2.62 -8.58 -18.35
CA VAL A 20 -3.55 -8.75 -19.48
C VAL A 20 -3.55 -10.24 -19.86
N VAL A 21 -4.73 -10.76 -20.17
CA VAL A 21 -4.95 -12.14 -20.62
C VAL A 21 -5.09 -12.19 -22.15
N ASN A 22 -4.82 -13.34 -22.75
CA ASN A 22 -5.09 -13.61 -24.16
C ASN A 22 -5.84 -14.95 -24.30
N SER A 23 -6.42 -15.20 -25.48
CA SER A 23 -7.19 -16.40 -25.80
C SER A 23 -6.36 -17.57 -26.33
N GLU A 24 -5.07 -17.37 -26.59
CA GLU A 24 -4.22 -18.33 -27.30
C GLU A 24 -3.40 -19.21 -26.35
N LYS A 25 -2.99 -18.67 -25.20
CA LYS A 25 -2.11 -19.36 -24.26
C LYS A 25 -2.42 -19.02 -22.82
N GLU A 26 -2.44 -20.06 -22.00
CA GLU A 26 -2.58 -19.96 -20.55
C GLU A 26 -1.40 -19.21 -19.92
N ARG A 27 -1.70 -18.36 -18.94
CA ARG A 27 -0.71 -17.59 -18.18
C ARG A 27 -0.80 -17.93 -16.70
N PHE A 28 0.28 -18.47 -16.15
CA PHE A 28 0.42 -18.74 -14.72
C PHE A 28 1.40 -17.76 -14.08
N SER A 29 1.11 -17.34 -12.84
CA SER A 29 2.01 -16.52 -12.03
C SER A 29 1.86 -16.88 -10.56
N ILE A 30 2.96 -16.89 -9.83
CA ILE A 30 3.01 -17.21 -8.39
C ILE A 30 3.55 -15.98 -7.65
N PRO A 31 2.71 -14.98 -7.34
CA PRO A 31 3.16 -13.80 -6.63
C PRO A 31 3.39 -14.10 -5.15
N TYR A 32 4.48 -13.56 -4.60
CA TYR A 32 4.75 -13.55 -3.17
C TYR A 32 4.60 -12.13 -2.64
N PHE A 33 3.86 -11.96 -1.53
CA PHE A 33 3.64 -10.68 -0.89
C PHE A 33 4.17 -10.71 0.54
N PHE A 34 5.22 -9.93 0.80
CA PHE A 34 5.77 -9.78 2.12
C PHE A 34 5.07 -8.62 2.86
N ASN A 35 4.09 -8.95 3.70
CA ASN A 35 3.30 -7.96 4.42
C ASN A 35 3.75 -7.84 5.88
N PRO A 36 3.63 -6.66 6.50
CA PRO A 36 3.83 -6.50 7.94
C PRO A 36 2.84 -7.31 8.78
N ALA A 37 3.14 -7.47 10.06
CA ALA A 37 2.19 -8.00 11.04
C ALA A 37 0.97 -7.06 11.18
N HIS A 38 -0.20 -7.61 11.52
CA HIS A 38 -1.42 -6.82 11.63
C HIS A 38 -1.36 -5.72 12.72
N CYS A 39 -0.55 -5.92 13.76
CA CYS A 39 -0.36 -4.93 14.82
C CYS A 39 0.59 -3.78 14.42
N THR A 40 1.32 -3.91 13.32
CA THR A 40 2.32 -2.92 12.89
C THR A 40 1.67 -1.56 12.58
N TRP A 41 2.28 -0.51 13.10
CA TRP A 41 2.05 0.87 12.66
C TRP A 41 2.96 1.19 11.48
N VAL A 42 2.38 1.74 10.43
CA VAL A 42 3.07 2.11 9.19
C VAL A 42 3.08 3.62 9.11
N GLU A 43 4.28 4.19 9.12
CA GLU A 43 4.56 5.63 9.08
C GLU A 43 5.98 5.86 8.52
N PRO A 44 6.33 7.07 8.05
CA PRO A 44 7.69 7.34 7.59
C PRO A 44 8.74 6.96 8.64
N LEU A 45 9.78 6.23 8.23
CA LEU A 45 10.87 5.85 9.13
C LEU A 45 11.60 7.10 9.62
N GLU A 46 11.91 7.15 10.93
CA GLU A 46 12.49 8.32 11.58
C GLU A 46 13.84 8.71 10.96
N GLU A 47 14.63 7.73 10.51
CA GLU A 47 15.93 7.93 9.90
C GLU A 47 15.86 8.55 8.49
N LEU A 48 14.66 8.59 7.90
CA LEU A 48 14.40 9.10 6.54
C LEU A 48 13.68 10.45 6.54
N ILE A 49 13.31 10.97 7.70
CA ILE A 49 12.67 12.28 7.86
C ILE A 49 13.65 13.31 8.46
N ASN A 50 13.58 14.56 8.00
CA ASN A 50 14.34 15.68 8.54
C ASN A 50 13.71 17.02 8.11
N GLU A 51 14.32 18.15 8.46
CA GLU A 51 13.82 19.49 8.12
C GLU A 51 13.66 19.71 6.61
N HIS A 52 14.50 19.09 5.78
CA HIS A 52 14.43 19.19 4.32
C HIS A 52 13.57 18.10 3.67
N ASN A 53 13.26 17.02 4.39
CA ASN A 53 12.37 15.94 3.96
C ASN A 53 11.40 15.58 5.10
N PRO A 54 10.41 16.43 5.40
CA PRO A 54 9.48 16.16 6.48
C PRO A 54 8.62 14.93 6.19
N ALA A 55 7.99 14.38 7.23
CA ALA A 55 7.04 13.28 7.07
C ALA A 55 5.92 13.65 6.08
N LYS A 56 5.72 12.82 5.05
CA LYS A 56 4.70 13.00 4.02
C LYS A 56 3.42 12.22 4.32
N TYR A 57 3.45 11.36 5.32
CA TYR A 57 2.35 10.47 5.68
C TYR A 57 2.12 10.47 7.19
N LYS A 58 0.86 10.39 7.59
CA LYS A 58 0.40 10.10 8.95
C LYS A 58 0.49 8.60 9.21
N GLY A 59 0.85 8.23 10.43
CA GLY A 59 0.90 6.84 10.84
C GLY A 59 -0.48 6.16 10.88
N TYR A 60 -0.53 4.90 10.47
CA TYR A 60 -1.75 4.09 10.52
C TYR A 60 -1.46 2.62 10.86
N ASN A 61 -2.45 1.94 11.45
CA ASN A 61 -2.33 0.52 11.72
C ASN A 61 -2.55 -0.33 10.45
N TRP A 62 -1.58 -1.18 10.12
CA TRP A 62 -1.59 -2.03 8.92
C TRP A 62 -2.78 -2.99 8.89
N GLY A 63 -3.07 -3.68 9.99
CA GLY A 63 -4.17 -4.65 10.06
C GLY A 63 -5.53 -4.02 9.76
N LYS A 64 -5.80 -2.83 10.32
CA LYS A 64 -7.02 -2.05 10.05
C LYS A 64 -7.09 -1.63 8.58
N PHE A 65 -6.01 -1.08 8.03
CA PHE A 65 -5.93 -0.67 6.62
C PHE A 65 -6.19 -1.86 5.68
N PHE A 66 -5.49 -2.98 5.89
CA PHE A 66 -5.62 -4.18 5.08
C PHE A 66 -7.05 -4.75 5.12
N ALA A 67 -7.64 -4.85 6.32
CA ALA A 67 -9.00 -5.35 6.48
C ALA A 67 -10.06 -4.42 5.87
N ALA A 68 -9.87 -3.09 5.94
CA ALA A 68 -10.74 -2.12 5.30
C ALA A 68 -10.65 -2.21 3.77
N ARG A 69 -9.43 -2.24 3.22
CA ARG A 69 -9.18 -2.35 1.78
C ARG A 69 -9.76 -3.65 1.20
N ASN A 70 -9.52 -4.80 1.84
CA ASN A 70 -10.04 -6.08 1.37
C ASN A 70 -11.57 -6.11 1.38
N ARG A 71 -12.21 -5.55 2.41
CA ARG A 71 -13.68 -5.48 2.49
C ARG A 71 -14.27 -4.55 1.43
N GLY A 72 -13.66 -3.39 1.19
CA GLY A 72 -14.07 -2.47 0.12
C GLY A 72 -14.02 -3.15 -1.25
N ASN A 73 -12.88 -3.77 -1.58
CA ASN A 73 -12.69 -4.50 -2.84
C ASN A 73 -13.72 -5.63 -3.03
N PHE A 74 -14.00 -6.40 -1.97
CA PHE A 74 -14.95 -7.50 -2.04
C PHE A 74 -16.39 -7.03 -2.22
N LYS A 75 -16.80 -6.02 -1.44
CA LYS A 75 -18.20 -5.57 -1.40
C LYS A 75 -18.58 -4.64 -2.56
N LYS A 76 -17.60 -4.14 -3.34
CA LYS A 76 -17.81 -3.13 -4.40
C LYS A 76 -18.71 -2.00 -3.89
N LEU A 77 -18.38 -1.50 -2.70
CA LEU A 77 -19.11 -0.37 -2.14
C LEU A 77 -18.96 0.81 -3.11
N ASP A 78 -20.01 1.62 -3.25
CA ASP A 78 -20.00 2.83 -4.09
C ASP A 78 -19.22 3.97 -3.41
N VAL A 79 -18.12 3.61 -2.74
CA VAL A 79 -17.18 4.51 -2.07
C VAL A 79 -15.77 4.13 -2.48
N GLU A 80 -14.89 5.12 -2.47
CA GLU A 80 -13.49 4.91 -2.82
C GLU A 80 -12.83 3.90 -1.85
N ASN A 81 -12.06 2.98 -2.42
CA ASN A 81 -11.26 2.05 -1.62
C ASN A 81 -10.13 2.79 -0.91
N ILE A 82 -9.94 2.52 0.38
CA ILE A 82 -8.86 3.12 1.16
C ILE A 82 -7.48 2.86 0.51
N GLN A 83 -6.81 3.95 0.14
CA GLN A 83 -5.45 4.06 -0.39
C GLN A 83 -4.50 4.74 0.60
N ILE A 84 -3.18 4.59 0.41
CA ILE A 84 -2.16 5.30 1.20
C ILE A 84 -2.22 6.82 1.05
N SER A 85 -2.77 7.33 -0.07
CA SER A 85 -2.97 8.76 -0.31
C SER A 85 -3.88 9.42 0.73
N HIS A 86 -4.83 8.68 1.31
CA HIS A 86 -5.69 9.18 2.39
C HIS A 86 -4.92 9.47 3.70
N PHE A 87 -3.70 8.97 3.81
CA PHE A 87 -2.83 9.21 4.95
C PHE A 87 -1.75 10.26 4.64
N ARG A 88 -1.73 10.85 3.44
CA ARG A 88 -0.77 11.90 3.11
C ARG A 88 -1.01 13.16 3.97
N ILE A 89 0.06 13.87 4.33
CA ILE A 89 0.04 15.15 5.06
C ILE A 89 -0.07 16.31 4.07
#